data_AF-A0A2V8RGS4-F1
#
_entry.id   AF-A0A2V8RGS4-F1
#
_cell.length_a   1.000
_cell.length_b   1.000
_cell.length_c   1.000
_cell.angle_alpha   90.00
_cell.angle_beta   90.00
_cell.angle_gamma   90.00
#
_symmetry.space_group_name_H-M   'P 1'
#
loop_
_entity.id
_entity.type
_entity.pdbx_description
1 polymer ?
#
loop_
_entity_poly.entity_id
_entity_poly.type
_entity_poly.pdbx_seq_one_letter_code
_entity_poly.pdbx_strand_id
1 'polypeptide(L)'
;KEALKPPAEREPADRFPNEQAKQRYEARERGDLIEIGIAPKNADGTADYRNYISLEFSYDAAESEILLAFESKLNRKLTDDEAKEINERRQGGLKSREWVTSPNRKWDNGGVSPYEGCYYNCDLTFDLVPDYL
;
A
#
# COMPACT_ATOMS: atom_id res chain seq x y z
N LYS A 1 40.08 -1.45 -0.83
CA LYS A 1 38.91 -2.20 -1.35
C LYS A 1 38.55 -3.20 -0.26
N GLU A 2 37.52 -2.90 0.53
CA GLU A 2 37.08 -3.76 1.62
C GLU A 2 36.44 -5.03 1.04
N ALA A 3 36.84 -6.19 1.53
CA ALA A 3 36.37 -7.47 1.03
C ALA A 3 34.91 -7.70 1.46
N LEU A 4 34.04 -7.99 0.51
CA LEU A 4 32.64 -8.35 0.77
C LEU A 4 32.59 -9.62 1.63
N LYS A 5 32.01 -9.51 2.84
CA LYS A 5 31.80 -10.65 3.73
C LYS A 5 30.98 -11.77 3.07
N PRO A 6 31.23 -13.04 3.44
CA PRO A 6 30.47 -14.19 2.94
C PRO A 6 28.97 -14.07 3.27
N PRO A 7 28.06 -14.62 2.45
CA PRO A 7 26.61 -14.39 2.54
C PRO A 7 25.99 -14.72 3.91
N ALA A 8 26.54 -15.70 4.63
CA ALA A 8 26.06 -16.13 5.95
C ALA A 8 26.40 -15.13 7.09
N GLU A 9 27.32 -14.20 6.86
CA GLU A 9 27.77 -13.18 7.82
C GLU A 9 27.36 -11.76 7.41
N ARG A 10 26.55 -11.64 6.35
CA ARG A 10 25.90 -10.37 6.03
C ARG A 10 24.72 -10.25 6.97
N GLU A 11 24.80 -9.31 7.91
CA GLU A 11 23.58 -8.86 8.59
C GLU A 11 22.57 -8.51 7.49
N PRO A 12 21.31 -8.98 7.60
CA PRO A 12 20.29 -8.58 6.65
C PRO A 12 20.28 -7.06 6.68
N ALA A 13 20.64 -6.44 5.56
CA ALA A 13 20.62 -4.99 5.45
C ALA A 13 19.25 -4.54 5.92
N ASP A 14 19.21 -3.70 6.94
CA ASP A 14 17.96 -3.27 7.55
C ASP A 14 17.08 -2.72 6.43
N ARG A 15 16.04 -3.48 6.07
CA ARG A 15 15.24 -3.22 4.85
C ARG A 15 14.54 -1.87 4.94
N PHE A 16 14.43 -1.33 6.15
CA PHE A 16 13.74 -0.09 6.46
C PHE A 16 14.71 0.93 7.06
N PRO A 17 14.55 2.22 6.71
CA PRO A 17 15.40 3.27 7.26
C PRO A 17 15.17 3.55 8.74
N ASN A 18 14.03 3.11 9.31
CA ASN A 18 13.69 3.20 10.73
C ASN A 18 12.46 2.34 11.09
N GLU A 19 12.19 2.21 12.40
CA GLU A 19 11.07 1.45 12.95
C GLU A 19 9.70 1.94 12.44
N GLN A 20 9.54 3.25 12.25
CA GLN A 20 8.29 3.83 11.77
C GLN A 20 7.99 3.43 10.32
N ALA A 21 9.00 3.41 9.46
CA ALA A 21 8.89 2.97 8.08
C ALA A 21 8.55 1.48 8.00
N LYS A 22 9.14 0.67 8.89
CA LYS A 22 8.79 -0.73 9.08
C LYS A 22 7.33 -0.88 9.49
N GLN A 23 6.88 -0.20 10.55
CA GLN A 23 5.49 -0.25 11.02
C GLN A 23 4.47 0.17 9.95
N ARG A 24 4.76 1.21 9.16
CA ARG A 24 3.89 1.64 8.04
C ARG A 24 3.84 0.61 6.92
N TYR A 25 4.97 0.00 6.59
CA TYR A 25 5.01 -1.10 5.63
C TYR A 25 4.15 -2.28 6.12
N GLU A 26 4.32 -2.68 7.38
CA GLU A 26 3.54 -3.77 7.98
C GLU A 26 2.04 -3.48 8.04
N ALA A 27 1.65 -2.24 8.35
CA ALA A 27 0.25 -1.84 8.34
C ALA A 27 -0.39 -1.94 6.93
N ARG A 28 0.35 -1.62 5.87
CA ARG A 28 -0.10 -1.84 4.49
C ARG A 28 -0.17 -3.33 4.13
N GLU A 29 0.81 -4.13 4.55
CA GLU A 29 0.80 -5.59 4.35
C GLU A 29 -0.30 -6.31 5.15
N ARG A 30 -0.82 -5.69 6.22
CA ARG A 30 -2.02 -6.15 6.92
C ARG A 30 -3.32 -5.69 6.26
N GLY A 31 -3.26 -4.70 5.37
CA GLY A 31 -4.43 -4.05 4.80
C GLY A 31 -5.11 -3.05 5.76
N ASP A 32 -4.42 -2.60 6.80
CA ASP A 32 -4.93 -1.56 7.72
C ASP A 32 -4.96 -0.20 7.01
N LEU A 33 -3.99 0.04 6.12
CA LEU A 33 -3.84 1.30 5.40
C LEU A 33 -3.96 1.09 3.88
N ILE A 34 -4.59 2.06 3.22
CA ILE A 34 -4.54 2.23 1.76
C ILE A 34 -3.78 3.51 1.44
N GLU A 35 -3.00 3.47 0.35
CA GLU A 35 -2.28 4.63 -0.15
C GLU A 35 -3.03 5.21 -1.36
N ILE A 36 -3.30 6.51 -1.31
CA ILE A 36 -3.88 7.26 -2.41
C ILE A 36 -2.90 8.36 -2.75
N GLY A 37 -2.48 8.44 -4.01
CA GLY A 37 -1.70 9.58 -4.46
C GLY A 37 -2.17 10.10 -5.80
N ILE A 38 -2.06 11.40 -6.02
CA ILE A 38 -2.46 12.06 -7.26
C ILE A 38 -1.41 13.09 -7.68
N ALA A 39 -1.33 13.35 -8.98
CA ALA A 39 -0.64 14.51 -9.51
C ALA A 39 -1.67 15.65 -9.64
N PRO A 40 -1.56 16.75 -8.87
CA PRO A 40 -2.51 17.86 -8.94
C PRO A 40 -2.56 18.46 -10.34
N LYS A 41 -3.69 19.03 -10.74
CA LYS A 41 -3.80 19.68 -12.05
C LYS A 41 -3.27 21.11 -12.02
N ASN A 42 -2.50 21.46 -13.05
CA ASN A 42 -2.11 22.83 -13.38
C ASN A 42 -3.32 23.62 -13.92
N ALA A 43 -3.16 24.94 -14.06
CA ALA A 43 -4.19 25.82 -14.62
C ALA A 43 -4.58 25.47 -16.07
N ASP A 44 -3.70 24.80 -16.81
CA ASP A 44 -3.95 24.31 -18.18
C ASP A 44 -4.59 22.90 -18.21
N GLY A 45 -4.89 22.32 -17.05
CA GLY A 45 -5.47 20.98 -16.91
C GLY A 45 -4.45 19.84 -17.01
N THR A 46 -3.16 20.13 -17.20
CA THR A 46 -2.11 19.09 -17.23
C THR A 46 -1.77 18.61 -15.82
N ALA A 47 -1.30 17.36 -15.70
CA ALA A 47 -0.85 16.82 -14.43
C ALA A 47 0.51 17.41 -14.01
N ASP A 48 0.57 17.95 -12.79
CA ASP A 48 1.79 18.42 -12.18
C ASP A 48 2.47 17.29 -11.40
N TYR A 49 3.27 16.51 -12.12
CA TYR A 49 4.05 15.42 -11.51
C TYR A 49 5.11 15.90 -10.52
N ARG A 50 5.50 17.19 -10.53
CA ARG A 50 6.48 17.72 -9.58
C ARG A 50 5.89 17.87 -8.18
N ASN A 51 4.59 18.10 -8.10
CA ASN A 51 3.85 18.23 -6.86
C ASN A 51 2.97 17.00 -6.59
N TYR A 52 3.44 15.81 -6.98
CA TYR A 52 2.74 14.57 -6.66
C TYR A 52 2.52 14.44 -5.15
N ILE A 53 1.29 14.20 -4.75
CA ILE A 53 0.90 14.02 -3.35
C ILE A 53 0.56 12.55 -3.17
N SER A 54 1.10 11.91 -2.13
CA SER A 54 0.65 10.60 -1.66
C SER A 54 0.30 10.68 -0.18
N LEU A 55 -0.88 10.18 0.17
CA LEU A 55 -1.41 10.14 1.53
C LEU A 55 -1.88 8.72 1.84
N GLU A 56 -1.66 8.30 3.08
CA GLU A 56 -2.15 7.02 3.57
C GLU A 56 -3.37 7.25 4.45
N PHE A 57 -4.37 6.39 4.30
CA PHE A 57 -5.63 6.44 5.05
C PHE A 57 -5.94 5.06 5.60
N SER A 58 -6.70 5.01 6.70
CA SER A 58 -7.35 3.76 7.11
C SER A 58 -8.26 3.26 5.99
N TYR A 59 -8.37 1.94 5.83
CA TYR A 59 -9.21 1.35 4.78
C TYR A 59 -10.69 1.70 4.92
N ASP A 60 -11.14 2.01 6.14
CA ASP A 60 -12.51 2.39 6.47
C ASP A 60 -12.73 3.92 6.52
N ALA A 61 -11.70 4.72 6.20
CA ALA A 61 -11.80 6.17 6.17
C ALA A 61 -12.94 6.63 5.25
N ALA A 62 -13.71 7.60 5.75
CA ALA A 62 -14.82 8.18 5.01
C ALA A 62 -14.31 8.94 3.78
N GLU A 63 -15.04 8.86 2.66
CA GLU A 63 -14.66 9.57 1.43
C GLU A 63 -14.49 11.07 1.66
N SER A 64 -15.37 11.68 2.46
CA SER A 64 -15.28 13.10 2.82
C SER A 64 -14.00 13.45 3.59
N GLU A 65 -13.50 12.56 4.44
CA GLU A 65 -12.25 12.77 5.18
C GLU A 65 -11.04 12.74 4.24
N ILE A 66 -11.04 11.77 3.31
CA ILE A 66 -10.00 11.65 2.28
C ILE A 66 -9.95 12.91 1.43
N LEU A 67 -11.09 13.37 0.91
CA LEU A 67 -11.17 14.57 0.08
C LEU A 67 -10.67 15.82 0.85
N LEU A 68 -11.12 16.01 2.09
CA LEU A 68 -10.67 17.12 2.94
C LEU A 68 -9.17 17.10 3.21
N ALA A 69 -8.56 15.92 3.39
CA ALA A 69 -7.13 15.80 3.59
C ALA A 69 -6.33 16.24 2.35
N PHE A 70 -6.79 15.90 1.15
CA PHE A 70 -6.19 16.38 -0.10
C PHE A 70 -6.37 17.89 -0.29
N GLU A 71 -7.56 18.43 -0.02
CA GLU A 71 -7.81 19.88 -0.06
C GLU A 71 -6.89 20.63 0.91
N SER A 72 -6.72 20.10 2.12
CA SER A 72 -5.82 20.67 3.12
C SER A 72 -4.36 20.63 2.66
N LYS A 73 -3.95 19.56 1.97
CA LYS A 73 -2.57 19.42 1.46
C LYS A 73 -2.29 20.35 0.29
N LEU A 74 -3.29 20.56 -0.57
CA LEU A 74 -3.23 21.45 -1.72
C LEU A 74 -3.44 22.93 -1.36
N ASN A 75 -3.98 23.20 -0.17
CA ASN A 75 -4.41 24.52 0.26
C ASN A 75 -5.41 25.18 -0.73
N ARG A 76 -6.27 24.35 -1.33
CA ARG A 76 -7.36 24.76 -2.22
C ARG A 76 -8.42 23.66 -2.30
N LYS A 77 -9.58 24.01 -2.84
CA LYS A 77 -10.61 23.03 -3.19
C LYS A 77 -10.15 22.14 -4.35
N LEU A 78 -10.56 20.88 -4.30
CA LEU A 78 -10.37 19.92 -5.39
C LEU A 78 -11.25 20.31 -6.57
N THR A 79 -10.79 20.03 -7.79
CA THR A 79 -11.68 20.04 -8.96
C THR A 79 -12.52 18.77 -8.98
N ASP A 80 -13.62 18.77 -9.74
CA ASP A 80 -14.47 17.58 -9.89
C ASP A 80 -13.68 16.39 -10.46
N ASP A 81 -12.76 16.65 -11.39
CA ASP A 81 -11.88 15.63 -11.96
C ASP A 81 -10.90 15.05 -10.93
N GLU A 82 -10.32 15.89 -10.07
CA GLU A 82 -9.43 15.43 -9.01
C GLU A 82 -10.18 14.64 -7.94
N ALA A 83 -11.37 15.07 -7.55
CA ALA A 83 -12.22 14.35 -6.61
C ALA A 83 -12.60 12.96 -7.16
N LYS A 84 -12.96 12.90 -8.45
CA LYS A 84 -13.23 11.64 -9.14
C LYS A 84 -12.00 10.73 -9.18
N GLU A 85 -10.84 11.26 -9.55
CA GLU A 85 -9.58 10.50 -9.58
C GLU A 85 -9.23 9.95 -8.19
N ILE A 86 -9.40 10.75 -7.13
CA ILE A 86 -9.18 10.32 -5.74
C ILE A 86 -10.10 9.14 -5.39
N ASN A 87 -11.37 9.19 -5.77
CA ASN A 87 -12.31 8.10 -5.50
C ASN A 87 -11.94 6.83 -6.28
N GLU A 88 -11.59 6.96 -7.57
CA GLU A 88 -11.11 5.82 -8.37
C GLU A 88 -9.86 5.17 -7.75
N ARG A 89 -8.92 5.97 -7.26
CA ARG A 89 -7.72 5.47 -6.56
C ARG A 89 -8.04 4.86 -5.21
N ARG A 90 -9.03 5.39 -4.48
CA ARG A 90 -9.55 4.77 -3.25
C ARG A 90 -10.09 3.37 -3.54
N GLN A 91 -10.92 3.21 -4.58
CA GLN A 91 -11.43 1.89 -4.99
C GLN A 91 -10.28 0.94 -5.38
N GLY A 92 -9.27 1.44 -6.09
CA GLY A 92 -8.05 0.69 -6.38
C GLY A 92 -7.31 0.24 -5.12
N GLY A 93 -7.18 1.12 -4.13
CA GLY A 93 -6.59 0.79 -2.82
C GLY A 93 -7.38 -0.27 -2.06
N LEU A 94 -8.71 -0.17 -2.06
CA LEU A 94 -9.58 -1.18 -1.44
C LEU A 94 -9.46 -2.54 -2.12
N LYS A 95 -9.41 -2.57 -3.46
CA LYS A 95 -9.19 -3.81 -4.21
C LYS A 95 -7.80 -4.41 -3.94
N SER A 96 -6.77 -3.57 -3.82
CA SER A 96 -5.44 -4.02 -3.40
C SER A 96 -5.48 -4.65 -2.01
N ARG A 97 -6.19 -4.02 -1.06
CA ARG A 97 -6.40 -4.58 0.28
C ARG A 97 -7.09 -5.96 0.23
N GLU A 98 -8.14 -6.13 -0.58
CA GLU A 98 -8.79 -7.42 -0.75
C GLU A 98 -7.79 -8.51 -1.15
N TRP A 99 -6.90 -8.20 -2.09
CA TRP A 99 -5.81 -9.11 -2.47
C TRP A 99 -4.81 -9.33 -1.33
N VAL A 100 -4.39 -8.27 -0.63
CA VAL A 100 -3.41 -8.34 0.48
C VAL A 100 -3.90 -9.21 1.63
N THR A 101 -5.19 -9.09 1.96
CA THR A 101 -5.86 -9.84 3.04
C THR A 101 -6.38 -11.20 2.60
N SER A 102 -6.28 -11.54 1.31
CA SER A 102 -6.75 -12.83 0.79
C SER A 102 -5.88 -13.98 1.32
N PRO A 103 -6.48 -15.08 1.81
CA PRO A 103 -5.76 -16.27 2.23
C PRO A 103 -4.81 -16.83 1.15
N ASN A 104 -5.20 -16.67 -0.13
CA ASN A 104 -4.50 -17.25 -1.28
C ASN A 104 -3.46 -16.31 -1.91
N ARG A 105 -3.27 -15.10 -1.38
CA ARG A 105 -2.23 -14.16 -1.87
C ARG A 105 -0.86 -14.82 -2.00
N LYS A 106 -0.57 -15.75 -1.09
CA LYS A 106 0.72 -16.42 -1.01
C LYS A 106 0.98 -17.45 -2.11
N TRP A 107 -0.06 -17.86 -2.85
CA TRP A 107 0.02 -18.91 -3.87
C TRP A 107 0.37 -18.33 -5.25
N ASP A 108 -0.21 -17.18 -5.59
CA ASP A 108 -0.16 -16.64 -6.96
C ASP A 108 1.13 -15.87 -7.32
N ASN A 109 1.92 -15.41 -6.33
CA ASN A 109 3.05 -14.49 -6.63
C ASN A 109 4.25 -14.64 -5.66
N GLY A 110 4.69 -15.87 -5.36
CA GLY A 110 5.92 -16.11 -4.60
C GLY A 110 5.86 -15.72 -3.12
N GLY A 111 4.73 -16.06 -2.47
CA GLY A 111 4.29 -15.61 -1.15
C GLY A 111 5.09 -16.02 0.09
N VAL A 112 6.42 -15.97 0.01
CA VAL A 112 7.32 -15.99 1.16
C VAL A 112 8.05 -14.64 1.20
N SER A 113 7.31 -13.57 1.46
CA SER A 113 7.93 -12.40 2.10
C SER A 113 8.36 -12.86 3.49
N PRO A 114 9.63 -12.67 3.91
CA PRO A 114 10.16 -13.10 5.22
C PRO A 114 9.57 -12.31 6.40
N TYR A 115 8.39 -11.70 6.21
CA TYR A 115 7.63 -11.13 7.30
C TYR A 115 7.10 -12.27 8.17
N GLU A 116 7.74 -12.49 9.32
CA GLU A 116 7.41 -13.48 10.36
C GLU A 116 6.07 -13.18 11.09
N GLY A 117 5.13 -12.51 10.43
CA GLY A 117 3.80 -12.19 10.93
C GLY A 117 2.74 -12.76 9.99
N CYS A 118 2.64 -14.08 9.91
CA CYS A 118 1.44 -14.70 9.35
C CYS A 118 0.26 -14.42 10.28
N TYR A 119 -0.61 -13.48 9.90
CA TYR A 119 -1.86 -13.22 10.63
C TYR A 119 -2.96 -14.26 10.33
N TYR A 120 -2.71 -15.16 9.38
CA TYR A 120 -3.48 -16.38 9.15
C TYR A 120 -2.53 -17.57 9.24
N ASN A 121 -2.99 -18.68 9.83
CA ASN A 121 -2.22 -19.89 10.06
C ASN A 121 -1.30 -20.17 8.84
N CYS A 122 0.04 -20.14 9.02
CA CYS A 122 0.98 -20.25 7.90
C CYS A 122 0.95 -21.63 7.23
N ASP A 123 0.17 -22.56 7.78
CA ASP A 123 -0.13 -23.81 7.13
C ASP A 123 -0.98 -23.51 5.89
N LEU A 124 -0.43 -23.84 4.71
CA LEU A 124 -1.21 -23.95 3.49
C LEU A 124 -2.27 -25.03 3.73
N THR A 125 -3.45 -24.62 4.18
CA THR A 125 -4.58 -25.53 4.39
C THR A 125 -5.39 -25.58 3.10
N PHE A 126 -5.65 -26.79 2.61
CA PHE A 126 -6.45 -27.04 1.42
C PHE A 126 -7.94 -26.69 1.63
N ASP A 127 -8.32 -26.25 2.82
CA ASP A 127 -9.71 -26.03 3.26
C ASP A 127 -10.47 -24.97 2.44
N LEU A 128 -9.78 -24.17 1.60
CA LEU A 128 -10.37 -23.19 0.67
C LEU A 128 -10.14 -23.53 -0.81
N VAL A 129 -9.55 -24.68 -1.13
CA VAL A 129 -9.45 -25.17 -2.51
C VAL A 129 -10.81 -25.76 -2.90
N PRO A 130 -11.46 -25.28 -3.97
CA PRO A 130 -12.69 -25.90 -4.42
C PRO A 130 -12.47 -27.38 -4.77
N ASP A 131 -13.33 -28.26 -4.25
CA ASP A 131 -13.25 -29.74 -4.38
C ASP A 131 -13.33 -30.30 -5.83
N TYR A 132 -13.28 -29.47 -6.87
CA TYR A 132 -13.51 -29.90 -8.25
C TYR A 132 -12.25 -30.12 -9.10
N LEU A 133 -11.08 -30.32 -8.48
CA LEU A 133 -9.87 -30.79 -9.17
C LEU A 133 -9.81 -32.32 -9.27
#